data_AF-A0A836TKJ7-F1
#
_entry.id   AF-A0A836TKJ7-F1
#
_cell.length_a   1.000
_cell.length_b   1.000
_cell.length_c   1.000
_cell.angle_alpha   90.00
_cell.angle_beta   90.00
_cell.angle_gamma   90.00
#
_symmetry.space_group_name_H-M   'P 1'
#
loop_
_entity.id
_entity.type
_entity.pdbx_description
1 polymer ?
#
loop_
_entity_poly.entity_id
_entity_poly.type
_entity_poly.pdbx_seq_one_letter_code
_entity_poly.pdbx_strand_id
1 'polypeptide(L)'
;MKKIAIALITAASVLCLTTLAFAGSLAPGASMSCNDAKTIKLESAGSNAEERANANFVIWKSSNFTTIPITLGPSDTMNFKGGSSGNHKDSKFKCKDTTQCVPGAVDGGATNVREMMSMGRKSVTLSSQNNFSRGDSIGDISGEVRITNTGTVKGNVTCG
;
A
#
# COMPACT_ATOMS: atom_id res chain seq x y z
N MET A 1 1.65 10.68 50.40
CA MET A 1 1.26 9.66 49.40
C MET A 1 0.64 10.25 48.12
N LYS A 2 -0.27 11.24 48.17
CA LYS A 2 -0.87 11.85 46.95
C LYS A 2 0.12 12.47 45.94
N LYS A 3 1.19 13.12 46.40
CA LYS A 3 2.19 13.76 45.52
C LYS A 3 3.06 12.74 44.75
N ILE A 4 3.30 11.57 45.35
CA ILE A 4 4.07 10.49 44.71
C ILE A 4 3.20 9.76 43.67
N ALA A 5 1.90 9.60 43.94
CA ALA A 5 0.96 9.03 42.98
C ALA A 5 0.80 9.89 41.72
N ILE A 6 0.74 11.21 41.86
CA ILE A 6 0.64 12.14 40.72
C ILE A 6 1.93 12.11 39.89
N ALA A 7 3.11 12.10 40.52
CA ALA A 7 4.40 12.01 39.83
C ALA A 7 4.59 10.67 39.09
N LEU A 8 4.08 9.56 39.65
CA LEU A 8 4.12 8.25 38.99
C LEU A 8 3.16 8.16 37.80
N ILE A 9 1.98 8.79 37.87
CA ILE A 9 1.02 8.81 36.75
C ILE A 9 1.54 9.69 35.60
N THR A 10 2.13 10.85 35.89
CA THR A 10 2.77 11.67 34.84
C THR A 10 3.99 10.98 34.24
N ALA A 11 4.84 10.35 35.05
CA ALA A 11 5.97 9.58 34.53
C ALA A 11 5.54 8.36 33.69
N ALA A 12 4.50 7.63 34.10
CA ALA A 12 3.95 6.51 33.32
C ALA A 12 3.31 6.97 32.00
N SER A 13 2.67 8.14 31.98
CA SER A 13 2.11 8.71 30.75
C SER A 13 3.20 9.18 29.78
N VAL A 14 4.31 9.75 30.27
CA VAL A 14 5.45 10.19 29.45
C VAL A 14 6.30 9.01 28.95
N LEU A 15 6.45 7.95 29.75
CA LEU A 15 7.18 6.74 29.36
C LEU A 15 6.41 5.86 28.35
N CYS A 16 5.09 5.99 28.28
CA CYS A 16 4.27 5.33 27.25
C CYS A 16 4.34 6.01 25.88
N LEU A 17 4.95 7.20 25.77
CA LEU A 17 5.10 7.93 24.49
C LEU A 17 6.32 7.51 23.67
N THR A 18 7.27 6.77 24.23
CA THR A 18 8.58 6.54 23.60
C THR A 18 8.74 5.19 22.90
N THR A 19 7.72 4.35 22.82
CA THR A 19 7.79 3.05 22.11
C THR A 19 6.55 2.73 21.28
N LEU A 20 5.92 3.77 20.73
CA LEU A 20 4.68 3.58 20.00
C LEU A 20 4.98 3.14 18.56
N ALA A 21 5.17 1.84 18.39
CA ALA A 21 4.86 1.15 17.15
C ALA A 21 3.34 1.28 16.91
N PHE A 22 2.88 2.47 16.53
CA PHE A 22 1.47 2.71 16.23
C PHE A 22 1.14 2.08 14.88
N ALA A 23 0.44 0.95 14.95
CA ALA A 23 -0.41 0.48 13.87
C ALA A 23 -1.78 1.17 14.01
N GLY A 24 -2.04 2.20 13.22
CA GLY A 24 -3.28 2.97 13.23
C GLY A 24 -4.03 2.88 11.91
N SER A 25 -5.34 2.64 11.95
CA SER A 25 -6.19 2.87 10.78
C SER A 25 -6.44 4.37 10.63
N LEU A 26 -6.03 4.93 9.50
CA LEU A 26 -6.13 6.35 9.18
C LEU A 26 -7.35 6.59 8.28
N ALA A 27 -8.37 7.23 8.85
CA ALA A 27 -9.58 7.60 8.12
C ALA A 27 -9.30 8.69 7.05
N PRO A 28 -10.14 8.81 6.00
CA PRO A 28 -10.10 9.92 5.05
C PRO A 28 -10.03 11.28 5.75
N GLY A 29 -9.10 12.13 5.34
CA GLY A 29 -8.85 13.45 5.93
C GLY A 29 -8.14 13.44 7.29
N ALA A 30 -7.95 12.28 7.92
CA ALA A 30 -7.24 12.18 9.19
C ALA A 30 -5.71 12.22 8.97
N SER A 31 -5.01 12.67 10.02
CA SER A 31 -3.55 12.72 10.05
C SER A 31 -3.00 12.02 11.29
N MET A 32 -1.80 11.47 11.18
CA MET A 32 -1.04 10.93 12.31
C MET A 32 0.46 11.22 12.16
N SER A 33 1.22 11.05 13.23
CA SER A 33 2.67 11.24 13.23
C SER A 33 3.39 9.97 13.68
N CYS A 34 4.45 9.58 12.98
CA CYS A 34 5.46 8.63 13.44
C CYS A 34 6.71 9.42 13.85
N ASN A 35 7.23 9.20 15.05
CA ASN A 35 8.46 9.84 15.52
C ASN A 35 9.59 8.81 15.59
N ASP A 36 10.74 9.16 15.01
CA ASP A 36 11.98 8.38 15.04
C ASP A 36 11.78 6.92 14.59
N ALA A 37 10.88 6.72 13.62
CA ALA A 37 10.59 5.41 13.08
C ALA A 37 11.75 4.90 12.19
N LYS A 38 12.13 3.65 12.39
CA LYS A 38 13.04 2.93 11.49
C LYS A 38 12.32 2.49 10.23
N THR A 39 11.02 2.20 10.34
CA THR A 39 10.18 1.80 9.22
C THR A 39 8.79 2.42 9.33
N ILE A 40 8.20 2.78 8.19
CA ILE A 40 6.81 3.22 8.10
C ILE A 40 6.16 2.42 6.97
N LYS A 41 5.24 1.53 7.33
CA LYS A 41 4.44 0.76 6.37
C LYS A 41 3.11 1.44 6.16
N LEU A 42 2.76 1.67 4.90
CA LEU A 42 1.47 2.19 4.46
C LEU A 42 0.77 1.11 3.66
N GLU A 43 -0.49 0.85 3.99
CA GLU A 43 -1.30 -0.15 3.30
C GLU A 43 -2.68 0.43 3.01
N SER A 44 -3.25 0.11 1.84
CA SER A 44 -4.67 0.34 1.64
C SER A 44 -5.49 -0.64 2.48
N ALA A 45 -6.49 -0.12 3.20
CA ALA A 45 -7.30 -0.88 4.15
C ALA A 45 -8.79 -0.88 3.83
N GLY A 46 -9.22 -0.17 2.78
CA GLY A 46 -10.64 -0.11 2.42
C GLY A 46 -11.01 -0.99 1.23
N SER A 47 -12.31 -1.15 1.04
CA SER A 47 -12.93 -1.98 0.00
C SER A 47 -13.90 -1.18 -0.88
N ASN A 48 -13.72 0.15 -0.94
CA ASN A 48 -14.59 1.03 -1.73
C ASN A 48 -14.52 0.64 -3.22
N ALA A 49 -15.68 0.42 -3.83
CA ALA A 49 -15.79 -0.05 -5.21
C ALA A 49 -15.56 1.08 -6.23
N GLU A 50 -15.94 2.32 -5.93
CA GLU A 50 -15.76 3.47 -6.81
C GLU A 50 -14.28 3.86 -6.95
N GLU A 51 -13.55 3.91 -5.83
CA GLU A 51 -12.11 4.19 -5.80
C GLU A 51 -11.24 2.93 -5.87
N ARG A 52 -11.81 1.77 -6.17
CA ARG A 52 -11.05 0.52 -6.41
C ARG A 52 -10.11 0.16 -5.24
N ALA A 53 -10.51 0.47 -4.01
CA ALA A 53 -9.69 0.34 -2.81
C ALA A 53 -8.36 1.14 -2.86
N ASN A 54 -8.31 2.28 -3.58
CA ASN A 54 -7.13 3.11 -3.66
C ASN A 54 -6.97 4.01 -2.42
N ALA A 55 -5.83 3.92 -1.72
CA ALA A 55 -5.50 4.80 -0.60
C ALA A 55 -4.46 5.83 -1.03
N ASN A 56 -4.71 7.11 -0.71
CA ASN A 56 -3.82 8.21 -1.07
C ASN A 56 -3.31 8.93 0.19
N PHE A 57 -2.00 9.05 0.32
CA PHE A 57 -1.34 9.64 1.47
C PHE A 57 -0.44 10.78 1.05
N VAL A 58 -0.39 11.81 1.89
CA VAL A 58 0.62 12.86 1.83
C VAL A 58 1.50 12.75 3.07
N ILE A 59 2.79 12.60 2.84
CA ILE A 59 3.77 12.35 3.89
C ILE A 59 4.73 13.53 3.95
N TRP A 60 4.71 14.24 5.07
CA TRP A 60 5.67 15.29 5.38
C TRP A 60 6.72 14.74 6.35
N LYS A 61 7.99 15.03 6.09
CA LYS A 61 9.12 14.57 6.91
C LYS A 61 9.88 15.77 7.44
N SER A 62 10.17 15.79 8.74
CA SER A 62 10.90 16.90 9.36
C SER A 62 12.41 16.87 9.07
N SER A 63 12.98 15.68 8.88
CA SER A 63 14.42 15.47 8.61
C SER A 63 14.97 16.29 7.43
N ASN A 64 14.17 16.42 6.37
CA ASN A 64 14.55 17.11 5.14
C ASN A 64 13.48 18.08 4.63
N PHE A 65 12.44 18.32 5.42
CA PHE A 65 11.31 19.21 5.09
C PHE A 65 10.64 18.89 3.74
N THR A 66 10.64 17.63 3.32
CA THR A 66 9.99 17.21 2.06
C THR A 66 8.59 16.66 2.29
N THR A 67 7.73 16.89 1.31
CA THR A 67 6.38 16.33 1.24
C THR A 67 6.29 15.42 0.02
N ILE A 68 5.92 14.16 0.23
CA ILE A 68 5.79 13.16 -0.83
C ILE A 68 4.35 12.63 -0.87
N PRO A 69 3.71 12.62 -2.05
CA PRO A 69 2.46 11.89 -2.24
C PRO A 69 2.74 10.40 -2.48
N ILE A 70 1.94 9.54 -1.87
CA ILE A 70 1.97 8.09 -2.08
C ILE A 70 0.56 7.60 -2.35
N THR A 71 0.38 6.93 -3.49
CA THR A 71 -0.88 6.33 -3.90
C THR A 71 -0.74 4.81 -3.95
N LEU A 72 -1.67 4.09 -3.32
CA LEU A 72 -1.71 2.63 -3.23
C LEU A 72 -2.98 2.12 -3.90
N GLY A 73 -2.85 1.43 -5.04
CA GLY A 73 -3.98 0.94 -5.84
C GLY A 73 -3.99 -0.58 -5.96
N PRO A 74 -4.35 -1.35 -4.91
CA PRO A 74 -4.32 -2.81 -4.95
C PRO A 74 -5.25 -3.41 -6.02
N SER A 75 -6.31 -2.70 -6.39
CA SER A 75 -7.26 -3.13 -7.43
C SER A 75 -7.12 -2.32 -8.72
N ASP A 76 -6.11 -1.47 -8.82
CA ASP A 76 -5.81 -0.73 -10.04
C ASP A 76 -5.10 -1.65 -11.04
N THR A 77 -5.71 -1.74 -12.22
CA THR A 77 -5.25 -2.52 -13.35
C THR A 77 -5.20 -1.57 -14.54
N MET A 78 -4.21 -1.73 -15.43
CA MET A 78 -4.11 -0.94 -16.66
C MET A 78 -5.13 -1.40 -17.72
N ASN A 79 -6.38 -1.65 -17.31
CA ASN A 79 -7.47 -2.18 -18.13
C ASN A 79 -7.21 -3.58 -18.75
N PHE A 80 -6.15 -4.27 -18.33
CA PHE A 80 -5.93 -5.69 -18.62
C PHE A 80 -6.44 -6.50 -17.43
N LYS A 81 -7.67 -7.02 -17.50
CA LYS A 81 -8.24 -7.87 -16.46
C LYS A 81 -8.11 -9.32 -16.89
N GLY A 82 -7.22 -10.07 -16.25
CA GLY A 82 -7.02 -11.49 -16.52
C GLY A 82 -5.85 -11.83 -17.46
N GLY A 83 -5.06 -10.85 -17.92
CA GLY A 83 -3.92 -11.10 -18.81
C GLY A 83 -4.24 -10.91 -20.30
N SER A 84 -3.23 -11.14 -21.15
CA SER A 84 -3.41 -11.16 -22.61
C SER A 84 -4.00 -12.50 -23.05
N SER A 85 -4.82 -12.53 -24.11
CA SER A 85 -5.32 -13.78 -24.73
C SER A 85 -4.20 -14.77 -25.03
N GLY A 86 -2.99 -14.28 -25.29
CA GLY A 86 -1.79 -15.08 -25.55
C GLY A 86 -1.23 -15.88 -24.35
N ASN A 87 -1.78 -15.66 -23.15
CA ASN A 87 -1.32 -16.24 -21.89
C ASN A 87 -2.30 -17.28 -21.33
N HIS A 88 -3.43 -17.49 -22.00
CA HIS A 88 -4.43 -18.47 -21.60
C HIS A 88 -4.26 -19.76 -22.39
N LYS A 89 -4.58 -20.88 -21.75
CA LYS A 89 -4.60 -22.22 -22.36
C LYS A 89 -5.37 -22.20 -23.69
N ASP A 90 -4.99 -23.10 -24.59
CA ASP A 90 -5.65 -23.29 -25.88
C ASP A 90 -7.19 -23.35 -25.72
N SER A 91 -7.89 -22.51 -26.47
CA SER A 91 -9.33 -22.62 -26.63
C SER A 91 -9.61 -23.72 -27.66
N LYS A 92 -10.30 -24.76 -27.22
CA LYS A 92 -10.76 -25.83 -28.11
C LYS A 92 -12.14 -25.49 -28.63
N PHE A 93 -12.38 -25.79 -29.90
CA PHE A 93 -13.68 -25.66 -30.50
C PHE A 93 -14.69 -26.53 -29.73
N LYS A 94 -15.77 -25.92 -29.24
CA LYS A 94 -16.87 -26.67 -28.63
C LYS A 94 -17.71 -27.25 -29.75
N CYS A 95 -17.48 -28.53 -30.08
CA CYS A 95 -18.35 -29.25 -30.97
C CYS A 95 -19.79 -29.22 -30.42
N LYS A 96 -20.70 -28.60 -31.16
CA LYS A 96 -22.13 -28.91 -31.05
C LYS A 96 -22.41 -30.21 -31.81
N ASP A 97 -23.59 -30.80 -31.63
CA ASP A 97 -24.05 -32.04 -32.28
C ASP A 97 -24.25 -31.88 -33.81
N THR A 98 -23.20 -31.47 -34.50
CA THR A 98 -23.16 -31.29 -35.95
C THR A 98 -22.02 -32.15 -36.48
N THR A 99 -22.27 -32.85 -37.57
CA THR A 99 -21.35 -33.79 -38.22
C THR A 99 -20.09 -33.17 -38.81
N GLN A 100 -19.88 -31.85 -38.66
CA GLN A 100 -18.75 -31.10 -39.21
C GLN A 100 -17.70 -30.69 -38.16
N CYS A 101 -17.81 -31.15 -36.90
CA CYS A 101 -16.81 -30.81 -35.89
C CYS A 101 -15.72 -31.88 -35.77
N VAL A 102 -14.45 -31.47 -35.85
CA VAL A 102 -13.30 -32.33 -35.51
C VAL A 102 -13.07 -32.23 -33.99
N PRO A 103 -13.34 -33.31 -33.20
CA PRO A 103 -13.15 -33.27 -31.76
C PRO A 103 -11.69 -32.96 -31.40
N GLY A 104 -11.48 -31.92 -30.60
CA GLY A 104 -10.14 -31.50 -30.15
C GLY A 104 -9.44 -30.46 -31.03
N ALA A 105 -10.08 -29.97 -32.10
CA ALA A 105 -9.58 -28.84 -32.88
C ALA A 105 -9.38 -27.58 -32.00
N VAL A 106 -8.26 -26.90 -32.21
CA VAL A 106 -7.88 -25.67 -31.49
C VAL A 106 -8.37 -24.46 -32.29
N ASP A 107 -9.18 -23.62 -31.65
CA ASP A 107 -9.75 -22.38 -32.19
C ASP A 107 -8.82 -21.19 -31.96
N GLY A 108 -8.07 -21.21 -30.84
CA GLY A 108 -7.03 -20.25 -30.52
C GLY A 108 -5.93 -20.90 -29.68
N GLY A 109 -4.69 -20.85 -30.17
CA GLY A 109 -3.53 -21.40 -29.47
C GLY A 109 -2.88 -20.39 -28.52
N ALA A 110 -2.46 -20.87 -27.36
CA ALA A 110 -1.69 -20.08 -26.40
C ALA A 110 -0.32 -19.73 -27.00
N THR A 111 -0.02 -18.44 -27.12
CA THR A 111 1.32 -17.99 -27.54
C THR A 111 2.37 -18.10 -26.44
N ASN A 112 1.98 -18.50 -25.23
CA ASN A 112 2.84 -18.64 -24.05
C ASN A 112 3.67 -17.39 -23.74
N VAL A 113 3.14 -16.22 -24.08
CA VAL A 113 3.77 -14.95 -23.73
C VAL A 113 3.66 -14.80 -22.21
N ARG A 114 4.73 -14.29 -21.57
CA ARG A 114 4.69 -14.04 -20.13
C ARG A 114 3.66 -12.95 -19.80
N GLU A 115 3.07 -12.99 -18.61
CA GLU A 115 2.22 -11.89 -18.14
C GLU A 115 3.03 -10.60 -18.02
N MET A 116 2.63 -9.58 -18.78
CA MET A 116 3.27 -8.26 -18.78
C MET A 116 2.50 -7.22 -17.97
N MET A 117 1.38 -7.62 -17.36
CA MET A 117 0.60 -6.74 -16.48
C MET A 117 0.93 -7.01 -15.02
N SER A 118 0.80 -5.98 -14.19
CA SER A 118 0.76 -6.09 -12.74
C SER A 118 -0.31 -5.16 -12.19
N MET A 119 -0.85 -5.51 -11.02
CA MET A 119 -1.72 -4.60 -10.27
C MET A 119 -0.88 -3.53 -9.57
N GLY A 120 -1.51 -2.41 -9.22
CA GLY A 120 -0.89 -1.42 -8.36
C GLY A 120 -0.48 -1.99 -7.00
N ARG A 121 0.44 -1.31 -6.32
CA ARG A 121 0.97 -1.76 -5.03
C ARG A 121 -0.11 -1.64 -3.95
N LYS A 122 -0.34 -2.73 -3.20
CA LYS A 122 -1.21 -2.74 -2.01
C LYS A 122 -0.59 -2.01 -0.81
N SER A 123 0.73 -2.06 -0.72
CA SER A 123 1.49 -1.49 0.38
C SER A 123 2.86 -1.00 -0.07
N VAL A 124 3.39 -0.05 0.71
CA VAL A 124 4.77 0.42 0.60
C VAL A 124 5.36 0.52 2.01
N THR A 125 6.63 0.17 2.14
CA THR A 125 7.38 0.36 3.38
C THR A 125 8.49 1.35 3.13
N LEU A 126 8.47 2.46 3.85
CA LEU A 126 9.56 3.40 3.91
C LEU A 126 10.52 2.92 5.00
N SER A 127 11.82 2.91 4.72
CA SER A 127 12.86 2.54 5.67
C SER A 127 13.79 3.71 5.89
N SER A 128 14.21 3.93 7.13
CA SER A 128 15.26 4.88 7.48
C SER A 128 16.52 4.60 6.67
N GLN A 129 17.17 5.66 6.18
CA GLN A 129 18.45 5.58 5.47
C GLN A 129 19.47 6.50 6.12
N ASN A 130 20.68 5.98 6.33
CA ASN A 130 21.76 6.71 6.99
C ASN A 130 22.49 7.68 6.05
N ASN A 131 22.38 7.49 4.74
CA ASN A 131 23.12 8.26 3.74
C ASN A 131 22.14 8.88 2.74
N PHE A 132 22.17 10.21 2.62
CA PHE A 132 21.42 10.95 1.62
C PHE A 132 21.87 10.55 0.21
N SER A 133 21.03 9.83 -0.52
CA SER A 133 21.18 9.71 -1.96
C SER A 133 20.62 10.99 -2.58
N ARG A 134 21.50 11.87 -3.05
CA ARG A 134 21.29 12.93 -4.06
C ARG A 134 20.00 13.76 -3.98
N GLY A 135 19.45 13.99 -2.79
CA GLY A 135 18.35 14.96 -2.57
C GLY A 135 16.94 14.46 -2.85
N ASP A 136 16.74 13.17 -3.15
CA ASP A 136 15.42 12.57 -3.41
C ASP A 136 15.00 11.55 -2.33
N SER A 137 15.71 11.51 -1.20
CA SER A 137 15.64 10.43 -0.21
C SER A 137 14.27 10.34 0.47
N ILE A 138 13.37 9.62 -0.20
CA ILE A 138 12.09 9.13 0.29
C ILE A 138 12.26 8.36 1.62
N GLY A 139 13.43 7.75 1.84
CA GLY A 139 13.78 6.95 3.01
C GLY A 139 14.35 7.71 4.21
N ASP A 140 14.54 9.03 4.15
CA ASP A 140 14.94 9.76 5.37
C ASP A 140 13.72 10.05 6.24
N ILE A 141 13.25 9.01 6.93
CA ILE A 141 12.14 9.05 7.90
C ILE A 141 12.66 9.24 9.34
N SER A 142 13.90 9.72 9.50
CA SER A 142 14.41 10.11 10.81
C SER A 142 13.62 11.31 11.36
N GLY A 143 13.39 11.38 12.67
CA GLY A 143 12.56 12.43 13.26
C GLY A 143 11.04 12.26 13.04
N GLU A 144 10.33 13.37 12.93
CA GLU A 144 8.86 13.39 12.83
C GLU A 144 8.42 13.22 11.37
N VAL A 145 7.57 12.22 11.15
CA VAL A 145 6.89 12.00 9.87
C VAL A 145 5.39 12.16 10.08
N ARG A 146 4.81 13.18 9.47
CA ARG A 146 3.36 13.41 9.48
C ARG A 146 2.73 12.82 8.24
N ILE A 147 1.75 11.94 8.44
CA ILE A 147 1.08 11.18 7.39
C ILE A 147 -0.38 11.59 7.40
N THR A 148 -0.86 12.09 6.26
CA THR A 148 -2.24 12.52 6.08
C THR A 148 -2.89 11.65 5.02
N ASN A 149 -4.04 11.06 5.32
CA ASN A 149 -4.83 10.38 4.30
C ASN A 149 -5.66 11.43 3.54
N THR A 150 -5.33 11.66 2.28
CA THR A 150 -6.04 12.60 1.40
C THR A 150 -6.99 11.91 0.42
N GLY A 151 -7.08 10.58 0.47
CA GLY A 151 -8.03 9.80 -0.34
C GLY A 151 -9.38 9.64 0.34
N THR A 152 -10.31 8.93 -0.31
CA THR A 152 -11.62 8.60 0.28
C THR A 152 -11.64 7.23 0.96
N VAL A 153 -10.58 6.44 0.77
CA VAL A 153 -10.43 5.09 1.33
C VAL A 153 -9.57 5.12 2.60
N LYS A 154 -9.95 4.31 3.60
CA LYS A 154 -9.13 4.15 4.82
C LYS A 154 -7.78 3.52 4.50
N GLY A 155 -6.75 4.01 5.16
CA GLY A 155 -5.40 3.47 5.12
C GLY A 155 -5.00 2.82 6.44
N ASN A 156 -4.05 1.89 6.42
CA ASN A 156 -3.35 1.44 7.62
C ASN A 156 -1.92 1.96 7.58
N VAL A 157 -1.47 2.50 8.70
CA VAL A 157 -0.11 3.00 8.88
C VAL A 157 0.49 2.27 10.06
N THR A 158 1.67 1.70 9.87
CA THR A 158 2.44 1.07 10.94
C THR A 158 3.81 1.73 11.03
N CYS A 159 4.07 2.40 12.14
CA CYS A 159 5.42 2.88 12.49
C CYS A 159 6.17 1.75 13.24
N GLY A 160 7.45 1.54 12.94
CA GLY A 160 8.32 0.57 13.63
C GLY A 160 9.76 1.00 13.69
#